data_AF-A0A9W6N9P8-F1
#
_entry.id   AF-A0A9W6N9P8-F1
#
_cell.length_a   1.000
_cell.length_b   1.000
_cell.length_c   1.000
_cell.angle_alpha   90.00
_cell.angle_beta   90.00
_cell.angle_gamma   90.00
#
_symmetry.space_group_name_H-M   'P 1'
#
loop_
_entity.id
_entity.type
_entity.pdbx_description
1 polymer ?
#
loop_
_entity_poly.entity_id
_entity_poly.type
_entity_poly.pdbx_seq_one_letter_code
_entity_poly.pdbx_strand_id
1 'polypeptide(L)'
;MAKRTQRGPHPGQAAEMQRQVREFRRSVCQWAAQVPIGTTAYLGCDVLNHALLLMDMQLTAAIDAVPYECQTALNIGSDSLLMELSVWLALVHVENNAMGQHLRVSELVPGGFIVDEVADAESGIRICLRASSARSCCPGCGTISTRVHSRYTRQLADLSLSGRPVHLLIRARRFHCDGVLCPRRIFAEHFDTEVLAPWSRRMARLDYIIHHLGLALGGRPAARFARRLMLPASNDTLLRVIRRRGRPTFIPPTVIGIDDWAWRRDQRYGTLICDLERRQTIVLLPDREPATAQTWLTAQPQIAIVARDRGGG
;
A
#
# COMPACT_ATOMS: atom_id res chain seq x y z
N MET A 1 39.45 20.62 -4.61
CA MET A 1 38.02 20.23 -4.53
C MET A 1 37.86 19.25 -3.39
N ALA A 2 37.08 19.59 -2.36
CA ALA A 2 36.92 18.76 -1.17
C ALA A 2 36.14 17.48 -1.52
N LYS A 3 36.76 16.32 -1.28
CA LYS A 3 36.07 15.02 -1.28
C LYS A 3 35.04 15.05 -0.16
N ARG A 4 33.77 15.22 -0.51
CA ARG A 4 32.65 15.11 0.42
C ARG A 4 32.49 13.62 0.73
N THR A 5 33.05 13.16 1.83
CA THR A 5 32.82 11.82 2.39
C THR A 5 31.32 11.69 2.65
N GLN A 6 30.64 10.90 1.82
CA GLN A 6 29.25 10.55 2.05
C GLN A 6 29.22 9.61 3.27
N ARG A 7 28.66 10.11 4.38
CA ARG A 7 28.38 9.31 5.58
C ARG A 7 26.95 8.80 5.44
N GLY A 8 26.74 7.51 5.70
CA GLY A 8 25.42 6.92 5.84
C GLY A 8 24.55 7.68 6.86
N PRO A 9 23.25 7.36 6.98
CA PRO A 9 22.34 8.07 7.88
C PRO A 9 22.96 8.13 9.28
N HIS A 10 23.00 9.33 9.86
CA HIS A 10 23.50 9.53 11.22
C HIS A 10 22.83 8.52 12.16
N PRO A 11 23.54 7.88 13.12
CA PRO A 11 22.98 6.79 13.94
C PRO A 11 21.61 7.12 14.57
N GLY A 12 21.43 8.36 15.03
CA GLY A 12 20.12 8.85 15.53
C GLY A 12 18.99 8.87 14.48
N GLN A 13 19.29 9.17 13.21
CA GLN A 13 18.30 9.09 12.12
C GLN A 13 17.98 7.63 11.74
N ALA A 14 18.97 6.74 11.79
CA ALA A 14 18.77 5.30 11.58
C ALA A 14 17.91 4.68 12.70
N ALA A 15 18.16 5.05 13.96
CA ALA A 15 17.35 4.62 15.11
C ALA A 15 15.90 5.12 15.04
N GLU A 16 15.68 6.37 14.63
CA GLU A 16 14.32 6.89 14.43
C GLU A 16 13.59 6.18 13.28
N MET A 17 14.29 5.93 12.17
CA MET A 17 13.75 5.11 11.09
C MET A 17 13.36 3.72 11.57
N GLN A 18 14.23 3.08 12.34
CA GLN A 18 14.02 1.72 12.82
C GLN A 18 12.78 1.63 13.70
N ARG A 19 12.56 2.63 14.56
CA ARG A 19 11.34 2.75 15.36
C ARG A 19 10.10 2.81 14.47
N GLN A 20 10.11 3.67 13.45
CA GLN A 20 9.00 3.80 12.49
C GLN A 20 8.76 2.49 11.72
N VAL A 21 9.82 1.80 11.28
CA VAL A 21 9.73 0.50 10.59
C VAL A 21 9.10 -0.55 11.50
N ARG A 22 9.55 -0.67 12.76
CA ARG A 22 9.03 -1.64 13.72
C ARG A 22 7.58 -1.37 14.11
N GLU A 23 7.20 -0.11 14.28
CA GLU A 23 5.83 0.30 14.58
C GLU A 23 4.89 0.03 13.40
N PHE A 24 5.32 0.39 12.20
CA PHE A 24 4.56 0.12 10.99
C PHE A 24 4.43 -1.39 10.74
N ARG A 25 5.49 -2.16 10.95
CA ARG A 25 5.46 -3.63 10.87
C ARG A 25 4.45 -4.23 11.84
N ARG A 26 4.37 -3.73 13.09
CA ARG A 26 3.33 -4.15 14.04
C ARG A 26 1.92 -3.88 13.48
N SER A 27 1.71 -2.73 12.85
CA SER A 27 0.44 -2.40 12.18
C SER A 27 0.15 -3.35 11.01
N VAL A 28 1.16 -3.68 10.20
CA VAL A 28 1.02 -4.65 9.08
C VAL A 28 0.65 -6.04 9.59
N CYS A 29 1.27 -6.52 10.67
CA CYS A 29 0.90 -7.80 11.29
C CYS A 29 -0.54 -7.79 11.81
N GLN A 30 -0.99 -6.68 12.41
CA GLN A 30 -2.39 -6.53 12.85
C GLN A 30 -3.36 -6.54 11.67
N TRP A 31 -3.02 -5.88 10.55
CA TRP A 31 -3.85 -5.94 9.34
C TRP A 31 -3.88 -7.34 8.74
N ALA A 32 -2.74 -8.03 8.68
CA ALA A 32 -2.68 -9.40 8.18
C ALA A 32 -3.58 -10.35 8.99
N ALA A 33 -3.63 -10.17 10.32
CA ALA A 33 -4.48 -10.96 11.20
C ALA A 33 -6.00 -10.72 11.01
N GLN A 34 -6.39 -9.60 10.40
CA GLN A 34 -7.79 -9.24 10.14
C GLN A 34 -8.27 -9.64 8.75
N VAL A 35 -7.39 -10.22 7.92
CA VAL A 35 -7.66 -10.53 6.53
C VAL A 35 -7.55 -12.05 6.31
N PRO A 36 -8.49 -12.69 5.58
CA PRO A 36 -8.40 -14.12 5.30
C PRO A 36 -7.11 -14.48 4.55
N ILE A 37 -6.46 -15.57 5.00
CA ILE A 37 -5.23 -16.10 4.40
C ILE A 37 -5.46 -16.42 2.92
N GLY A 38 -4.50 -16.08 2.07
CA GLY A 38 -4.54 -16.35 0.63
C GLY A 38 -5.28 -15.30 -0.21
N THR A 39 -5.91 -14.31 0.42
CA THR A 39 -6.48 -13.16 -0.31
C THR A 39 -5.40 -12.23 -0.86
N THR A 40 -5.74 -11.41 -1.86
CA THR A 40 -4.86 -10.38 -2.42
C THR A 40 -4.33 -9.42 -1.35
N ALA A 41 -5.17 -9.09 -0.36
CA ALA A 41 -4.79 -8.22 0.75
C ALA A 41 -3.81 -8.92 1.71
N TYR A 42 -4.02 -10.21 2.03
CA TYR A 42 -3.08 -10.98 2.85
C TYR A 42 -1.71 -11.09 2.19
N LEU A 43 -1.67 -11.46 0.91
CA LEU A 43 -0.42 -11.49 0.13
C LEU A 43 0.27 -10.12 0.13
N GLY A 44 -0.51 -9.04 0.08
CA GLY A 44 0.05 -7.69 0.16
C GLY A 44 0.72 -7.40 1.50
N CYS A 45 0.09 -7.79 2.60
CA CYS A 45 0.63 -7.65 3.95
C CYS A 45 1.89 -8.51 4.15
N ASP A 46 1.90 -9.75 3.65
CA ASP A 46 3.02 -10.67 3.82
C ASP A 46 4.29 -10.18 3.11
N VAL A 47 4.18 -9.78 1.84
CA VAL A 47 5.28 -9.20 1.06
C VAL A 47 5.84 -7.94 1.73
N LEU A 48 4.95 -7.07 2.21
CA LEU A 48 5.36 -5.87 2.92
C LEU A 48 6.03 -6.19 4.26
N ASN A 49 5.53 -7.15 5.03
CA ASN A 49 6.12 -7.56 6.28
C ASN A 49 7.54 -8.10 6.07
N HIS A 50 7.77 -8.88 5.01
CA HIS A 50 9.10 -9.34 4.63
C HIS A 50 10.03 -8.16 4.26
N ALA A 51 9.55 -7.20 3.46
CA ALA A 51 10.34 -6.01 3.12
C ALA A 51 10.70 -5.16 4.36
N LEU A 52 9.78 -5.02 5.32
CA LEU A 52 10.01 -4.31 6.57
C LEU A 52 10.99 -5.03 7.50
N LEU A 53 10.96 -6.37 7.51
CA LEU A 53 11.92 -7.20 8.23
C LEU A 53 13.35 -6.97 7.74
N LEU A 54 13.55 -7.03 6.42
CA LEU A 54 14.85 -6.76 5.80
C LEU A 54 15.33 -5.34 6.15
N MET A 55 14.43 -4.35 6.05
CA MET A 55 14.76 -2.97 6.40
C MET A 55 15.16 -2.81 7.88
N ASP A 56 14.48 -3.49 8.81
CA ASP A 56 14.81 -3.47 10.24
C ASP A 56 16.19 -4.11 10.53
N MET A 57 16.50 -5.23 9.88
CA MET A 57 17.81 -5.87 9.96
C MET A 57 18.92 -4.94 9.47
N GLN A 58 18.72 -4.29 8.32
CA GLN A 58 19.71 -3.38 7.75
C GLN A 58 19.91 -2.12 8.61
N LEU A 59 18.84 -1.59 9.22
CA LEU A 59 18.93 -0.48 10.16
C LEU A 59 19.66 -0.88 11.43
N THR A 60 19.47 -2.12 11.91
CA THR A 60 20.25 -2.68 13.03
C THR A 60 21.74 -2.66 12.69
N ALA A 61 22.13 -3.22 11.54
CA ALA A 61 23.53 -3.22 11.10
C ALA A 61 24.13 -1.81 10.95
N ALA A 62 23.33 -0.86 10.46
CA ALA A 62 23.75 0.54 10.32
C ALA A 62 23.89 1.29 11.66
N ILE A 63 23.05 0.96 12.66
CA ILE A 63 23.13 1.52 14.01
C ILE A 63 24.34 0.95 14.77
N ASP A 64 24.58 -0.35 14.61
CA ASP A 64 25.63 -1.08 15.34
C ASP A 64 27.05 -0.87 14.75
N ALA A 65 27.16 -0.15 13.63
CA ALA A 65 28.41 0.22 12.97
C ALA A 65 29.42 -0.93 12.85
N VAL A 66 28.99 -2.09 12.33
CA VAL A 66 29.92 -3.15 11.93
C VAL A 66 30.60 -2.71 10.62
N PRO A 67 31.93 -2.54 10.58
CA PRO A 67 32.63 -2.22 9.34
C PRO A 67 32.69 -3.47 8.47
N TYR A 68 31.94 -3.51 7.37
CA TYR A 68 32.13 -4.53 6.33
C TYR A 68 33.06 -3.95 5.26
N GLU A 69 34.34 -4.32 5.31
CA GLU A 69 35.28 -4.11 4.21
C GLU A 69 34.88 -5.02 3.05
N CYS A 70 34.38 -4.44 1.95
CA CYS A 70 34.29 -5.15 0.68
C CYS A 70 35.19 -4.44 -0.34
N GLN A 71 36.44 -4.92 -0.41
CA GLN A 71 37.27 -4.73 -1.59
C GLN A 71 36.68 -5.55 -2.74
N THR A 72 36.05 -4.88 -3.70
CA THR A 72 36.18 -5.25 -5.12
C THR A 72 35.85 -4.03 -5.96
N ALA A 73 36.90 -3.46 -6.54
CA ALA A 73 36.83 -2.30 -7.41
C ALA A 73 36.12 -2.67 -8.73
N LEU A 74 35.05 -1.96 -9.06
CA LEU A 74 34.60 -1.77 -10.43
C LEU A 74 34.60 -0.25 -10.69
N ASN A 75 35.66 0.20 -11.36
CA ASN A 75 35.81 1.56 -11.87
C ASN A 75 34.70 1.86 -12.88
N ILE A 76 33.70 2.64 -12.49
CA ILE A 76 32.77 3.31 -13.41
C ILE A 76 32.63 4.76 -12.94
N GLY A 77 33.04 5.70 -13.79
CA GLY A 77 33.01 7.14 -13.52
C GLY A 77 31.60 7.72 -13.48
N SER A 78 31.47 8.79 -12.66
CA SER A 78 30.50 9.90 -12.61
C SER A 78 29.16 9.71 -13.34
N ASP A 79 27.98 9.91 -12.75
CA ASP A 79 27.56 11.02 -11.89
C ASP A 79 26.20 10.68 -11.22
N SER A 80 25.87 11.39 -10.13
CA SER A 80 24.56 11.43 -9.44
C SER A 80 24.24 10.35 -8.37
N LEU A 81 23.41 10.77 -7.41
CA LEU A 81 22.97 10.20 -6.11
C LEU A 81 22.39 8.76 -6.11
N LEU A 82 22.56 7.99 -7.18
CA LEU A 82 22.02 6.64 -7.34
C LEU A 82 22.96 5.53 -6.83
N MET A 83 24.25 5.83 -6.57
CA MET A 83 25.23 4.81 -6.15
C MET A 83 25.13 4.36 -4.68
N GLU A 84 24.67 5.21 -3.76
CA GLU A 84 24.56 4.79 -2.34
C GLU A 84 23.44 3.75 -2.13
N LEU A 85 22.40 3.77 -2.96
CA LEU A 85 21.38 2.74 -2.98
C LEU A 85 21.84 1.48 -3.71
N SER A 86 22.67 1.59 -4.75
CA SER A 86 23.08 0.42 -5.56
C SER A 86 24.06 -0.49 -4.83
N VAL A 87 24.98 0.05 -4.01
CA VAL A 87 25.88 -0.76 -3.16
C VAL A 87 25.11 -1.41 -2.00
N TRP A 88 24.12 -0.70 -1.45
CA TRP A 88 23.19 -1.22 -0.44
C TRP A 88 22.24 -2.30 -1.01
N LEU A 89 21.87 -2.19 -2.29
CA LEU A 89 21.07 -3.15 -3.06
C LEU A 89 21.89 -4.36 -3.54
N ALA A 90 23.19 -4.21 -3.79
CA ALA A 90 24.07 -5.32 -4.18
C ALA A 90 24.27 -6.32 -3.03
N LEU A 91 24.32 -5.84 -1.78
CA LEU A 91 24.35 -6.69 -0.57
C LEU A 91 23.08 -7.53 -0.39
N VAL A 92 21.91 -7.02 -0.85
CA VAL A 92 20.64 -7.76 -0.85
C VAL A 92 20.71 -9.03 -1.74
N HIS A 93 21.57 -9.04 -2.76
CA HIS A 93 21.72 -10.21 -3.63
C HIS A 93 22.59 -11.31 -3.02
N VAL A 94 23.53 -10.97 -2.14
CA VAL A 94 24.47 -11.93 -1.53
C VAL A 94 23.85 -12.62 -0.32
N GLU A 95 23.06 -11.92 0.51
CA GLU A 95 22.46 -12.51 1.72
C GLU A 95 21.18 -13.33 1.47
N ASN A 96 20.49 -13.14 0.34
CA ASN A 96 19.41 -14.03 -0.09
C ASN A 96 19.88 -15.49 -0.29
N ASN A 97 21.18 -15.72 -0.52
CA ASN A 97 21.77 -17.06 -0.58
C ASN A 97 22.11 -17.64 0.81
N ALA A 98 22.20 -16.83 1.87
CA ALA A 98 22.67 -17.27 3.18
C ALA A 98 21.54 -17.71 4.14
N MET A 99 20.29 -17.31 3.89
CA MET A 99 19.16 -17.53 4.83
C MET A 99 18.02 -18.43 4.35
N GLY A 100 18.19 -19.19 3.26
CA GLY A 100 17.35 -20.35 2.95
C GLY A 100 15.85 -20.12 2.71
N GLN A 101 15.37 -18.87 2.65
CA GLN A 101 13.99 -18.55 2.24
C GLN A 101 14.01 -17.88 0.87
N HIS A 102 14.10 -18.71 -0.19
CA HIS A 102 13.81 -18.25 -1.54
C HIS A 102 12.32 -17.93 -1.64
N LEU A 103 11.96 -16.66 -1.46
CA LEU A 103 10.64 -16.16 -1.84
C LEU A 103 10.46 -16.43 -3.34
N ARG A 104 9.67 -17.44 -3.69
CA ARG A 104 9.51 -17.81 -5.10
C ARG A 104 8.67 -16.73 -5.77
N VAL A 105 9.12 -16.23 -6.92
CA VAL A 105 8.35 -15.22 -7.67
C VAL A 105 6.92 -15.70 -7.98
N SER A 106 6.70 -17.01 -8.08
CA SER A 106 5.37 -17.61 -8.22
C SER A 106 4.46 -17.39 -7.00
N GLU A 107 4.99 -17.32 -5.78
CA GLU A 107 4.24 -17.05 -4.54
C GLU A 107 3.85 -15.57 -4.43
N LEU A 108 4.56 -14.72 -5.15
CA LEU A 108 4.29 -13.28 -5.23
C LEU A 108 3.24 -12.93 -6.26
N VAL A 109 2.83 -13.83 -7.15
CA VAL A 109 1.94 -13.48 -8.24
C VAL A 109 0.48 -13.56 -7.77
N PRO A 110 -0.33 -12.51 -7.94
CA PRO A 110 -1.74 -12.57 -7.58
C PRO A 110 -2.46 -13.70 -8.32
N GLY A 111 -3.44 -14.31 -7.66
CA GLY A 111 -4.29 -15.33 -8.26
C GLY A 111 -4.87 -14.87 -9.60
N GLY A 112 -4.98 -15.80 -10.55
CA GLY A 112 -5.49 -15.50 -11.90
C GLY A 112 -4.42 -15.11 -12.93
N PHE A 113 -3.15 -15.05 -12.55
CA PHE A 113 -2.03 -14.79 -13.46
C PHE A 113 -1.02 -15.94 -13.50
N ILE A 114 -0.35 -16.05 -14.65
CA ILE A 114 0.80 -16.94 -14.88
C ILE A 114 1.99 -16.06 -15.25
N VAL A 115 3.15 -16.39 -14.67
CA VAL A 115 4.42 -15.74 -15.00
C VAL A 115 4.93 -16.32 -16.31
N ASP A 116 5.14 -15.46 -17.30
CA ASP A 116 5.79 -15.83 -18.56
C ASP A 116 7.31 -15.63 -18.47
N GLU A 117 7.75 -14.54 -17.82
CA GLU A 117 9.17 -14.12 -17.79
C GLU A 117 9.42 -13.24 -16.57
N VAL A 118 10.60 -13.37 -15.97
CA VAL A 118 11.12 -12.45 -14.95
C VAL A 118 12.45 -11.94 -15.46
N ALA A 119 12.63 -10.62 -15.45
CA ALA A 119 13.84 -9.96 -15.89
C ALA A 119 14.31 -8.94 -14.87
N ASP A 120 15.62 -8.89 -14.70
CA ASP A 120 16.29 -7.82 -13.98
C ASP A 120 16.45 -6.61 -14.93
N ALA A 121 15.94 -5.44 -14.53
CA ALA A 121 16.09 -4.20 -15.27
C ALA A 121 16.68 -3.11 -14.37
N GLU A 122 17.28 -2.10 -14.99
CA GLU A 122 17.88 -0.96 -14.30
C GLU A 122 16.89 -0.24 -13.37
N SER A 123 15.62 -0.17 -13.78
CA SER A 123 14.54 0.48 -13.03
C SER A 123 13.84 -0.43 -12.00
N GLY A 124 14.29 -1.68 -11.83
CA GLY A 124 13.72 -2.66 -10.91
C GLY A 124 13.45 -4.02 -11.55
N ILE A 125 12.71 -4.87 -10.84
CA ILE A 125 12.36 -6.22 -11.31
C ILE A 125 11.15 -6.12 -12.22
N ARG A 126 11.27 -6.67 -13.43
CA ARG A 126 10.20 -6.71 -14.44
C ARG A 126 9.60 -8.11 -14.49
N ILE A 127 8.30 -8.23 -14.29
CA ILE A 127 7.60 -9.52 -14.32
C ILE A 127 6.54 -9.48 -15.42
N CYS A 128 6.72 -10.30 -16.45
CA CYS A 128 5.74 -10.47 -17.52
C CYS A 128 4.68 -11.48 -17.08
N LEU A 129 3.42 -11.05 -17.12
CA LEU A 129 2.27 -11.83 -16.70
C LEU A 129 1.28 -11.99 -17.84
N ARG A 130 0.56 -13.12 -17.83
CA ARG A 130 -0.65 -13.32 -18.62
C ARG A 130 -1.76 -13.88 -17.74
N ALA A 131 -3.01 -13.73 -18.16
CA ALA A 131 -4.12 -14.37 -17.48
C ALA A 131 -3.99 -15.90 -17.53
N SER A 132 -4.37 -16.57 -16.43
CA SER A 132 -4.47 -18.03 -16.39
C SER A 132 -5.70 -18.53 -17.14
N SER A 133 -6.82 -17.81 -17.03
CA SER A 133 -8.06 -18.11 -17.74
C SER A 133 -7.90 -17.89 -19.24
N ALA A 134 -8.43 -18.80 -20.07
CA ALA A 134 -8.51 -18.57 -21.52
C ALA A 134 -9.70 -17.66 -21.93
N ARG A 135 -10.63 -17.42 -21.00
CA ARG A 135 -11.92 -16.76 -21.22
C ARG A 135 -12.04 -15.45 -20.43
N SER A 136 -12.91 -14.54 -20.90
CA SER A 136 -13.31 -13.34 -20.17
C SER A 136 -14.80 -13.03 -20.42
N CYS A 137 -15.47 -12.40 -19.46
CA CYS A 137 -16.88 -12.03 -19.57
C CYS A 137 -17.02 -10.62 -20.15
N CYS A 138 -17.93 -10.43 -21.10
CA CYS A 138 -18.24 -9.10 -21.61
C CYS A 138 -18.86 -8.24 -20.50
N PRO A 139 -18.32 -7.05 -20.18
CA PRO A 139 -18.88 -6.20 -19.13
C PRO A 139 -20.22 -5.57 -19.50
N GLY A 140 -20.63 -5.64 -20.77
CA GLY A 140 -21.91 -5.10 -21.23
C GLY A 140 -23.08 -6.07 -21.06
N CYS A 141 -22.91 -7.33 -21.47
CA CYS A 141 -23.99 -8.32 -21.48
C CYS A 141 -23.68 -9.60 -20.68
N GLY A 142 -22.51 -9.70 -20.06
CA GLY A 142 -22.08 -10.87 -19.28
C GLY A 142 -21.62 -12.08 -20.10
N THR A 143 -21.85 -12.10 -21.42
CA THR A 143 -21.48 -13.23 -22.29
C THR A 143 -19.99 -13.55 -22.19
N ILE A 144 -19.69 -14.81 -21.90
CA ILE A 144 -18.32 -15.32 -21.84
C ILE A 144 -17.80 -15.48 -23.27
N SER A 145 -16.58 -15.00 -23.52
CA SER A 145 -15.90 -15.16 -24.80
C SER A 145 -14.50 -15.74 -24.61
N THR A 146 -14.10 -16.57 -25.56
CA THR A 146 -12.73 -17.07 -25.76
C THR A 146 -12.08 -16.50 -27.03
N ARG A 147 -12.86 -15.78 -27.86
CA ARG A 147 -12.41 -15.24 -29.15
C ARG A 147 -11.60 -13.97 -28.96
N VAL A 148 -10.28 -14.11 -29.06
CA VAL A 148 -9.36 -12.97 -28.95
C VAL A 148 -9.34 -12.17 -30.25
N HIS A 149 -9.64 -10.87 -30.16
CA HIS A 149 -9.48 -9.89 -31.24
C HIS A 149 -8.02 -9.40 -31.34
N SER A 150 -7.45 -8.96 -30.21
CA SER A 150 -6.10 -8.40 -30.17
C SER A 150 -5.46 -8.59 -28.80
N ARG A 151 -4.15 -8.40 -28.71
CA ARG A 151 -3.40 -8.38 -27.44
C ARG A 151 -2.76 -7.01 -27.24
N TYR A 152 -2.57 -6.61 -26.00
CA TYR A 152 -1.88 -5.37 -25.63
C TYR A 152 -1.21 -5.53 -24.26
N THR A 153 -0.17 -4.74 -24.02
CA THR A 153 0.57 -4.79 -22.76
C THR A 153 0.13 -3.65 -21.85
N ARG A 154 -0.08 -3.96 -20.56
CA ARG A 154 -0.28 -2.98 -19.49
C ARG A 154 0.91 -3.03 -18.54
N GLN A 155 1.53 -1.88 -18.29
CA GLN A 155 2.51 -1.74 -17.23
C GLN A 155 1.81 -1.31 -15.94
N LEU A 156 2.03 -2.06 -14.87
CA LEU A 156 1.48 -1.79 -13.55
C LEU A 156 2.59 -1.80 -12.51
N ALA A 157 2.44 -0.95 -11.51
CA ALA A 157 3.26 -1.02 -10.31
C ALA A 157 2.68 -2.02 -9.30
N ASP A 158 3.58 -2.63 -8.54
CA ASP A 158 3.24 -3.53 -7.45
C ASP A 158 4.18 -3.35 -6.25
N LEU A 159 4.00 -4.18 -5.22
CA LEU A 159 4.85 -4.19 -4.05
C LEU A 159 6.30 -4.50 -4.43
N SER A 160 7.22 -3.81 -3.77
CA SER A 160 8.64 -4.03 -3.95
C SER A 160 9.04 -5.43 -3.49
N LEU A 161 10.04 -5.98 -4.18
CA LEU A 161 10.61 -7.29 -3.87
C LEU A 161 12.07 -7.08 -3.50
N SER A 162 12.45 -7.50 -2.30
CA SER A 162 13.82 -7.36 -1.78
C SER A 162 14.37 -5.94 -1.94
N GLY A 163 13.58 -4.93 -1.57
CA GLY A 163 13.97 -3.53 -1.64
C GLY A 163 14.07 -2.96 -3.07
N ARG A 164 13.57 -3.67 -4.09
CA ARG A 164 13.58 -3.22 -5.49
C ARG A 164 12.18 -2.93 -6.00
N PRO A 165 11.97 -1.87 -6.80
CA PRO A 165 10.70 -1.64 -7.47
C PRO A 165 10.30 -2.85 -8.32
N VAL A 166 9.02 -3.22 -8.31
CA VAL A 166 8.46 -4.26 -9.18
C VAL A 166 7.53 -3.64 -10.21
N HIS A 167 7.79 -3.93 -11.47
CA HIS A 167 6.97 -3.53 -12.61
C HIS A 167 6.35 -4.77 -13.25
N LEU A 168 5.03 -4.87 -13.20
CA LEU A 168 4.29 -5.94 -13.84
C LEU A 168 3.92 -5.54 -15.28
N LEU A 169 4.26 -6.39 -16.24
CA LEU A 169 3.85 -6.27 -17.63
C LEU A 169 2.79 -7.31 -17.95
N ILE A 170 1.52 -6.91 -17.90
CA ILE A 170 0.40 -7.81 -18.18
C ILE A 170 0.12 -7.81 -19.68
N ARG A 171 0.26 -8.98 -20.32
CA ARG A 171 -0.20 -9.27 -21.68
C ARG A 171 -1.71 -9.50 -21.67
N ALA A 172 -2.46 -8.41 -21.65
CA ALA A 172 -3.93 -8.43 -21.65
C ALA A 172 -4.48 -8.61 -23.06
N ARG A 173 -5.73 -9.09 -23.15
CA ARG A 173 -6.43 -9.34 -24.40
C ARG A 173 -7.59 -8.38 -24.61
N ARG A 174 -8.01 -8.23 -25.85
CA ARG A 174 -9.34 -7.76 -26.23
C ARG A 174 -10.08 -8.93 -26.85
N PHE A 175 -11.33 -9.13 -26.48
CA PHE A 175 -12.19 -10.22 -26.94
C PHE A 175 -13.30 -9.70 -27.84
N HIS A 176 -13.74 -10.51 -28.79
CA HIS A 176 -15.02 -10.31 -29.47
C HIS A 176 -16.16 -10.73 -28.54
N CYS A 177 -17.22 -9.93 -28.45
CA CYS A 177 -18.44 -10.33 -27.77
C CYS A 177 -19.31 -11.13 -28.73
N ASP A 178 -19.69 -12.34 -28.33
CA ASP A 178 -20.60 -13.21 -29.10
C ASP A 178 -22.08 -12.95 -28.76
N GLY A 179 -22.38 -11.97 -27.90
CA GLY A 179 -23.74 -11.58 -27.56
C GLY A 179 -24.44 -10.92 -28.74
N VAL A 180 -25.48 -11.58 -29.26
CA VAL A 180 -26.22 -11.17 -30.48
C VAL A 180 -26.73 -9.72 -30.41
N LEU A 181 -27.27 -9.32 -29.26
CA LEU A 181 -27.82 -7.98 -29.02
C LEU A 181 -26.85 -7.06 -28.29
N CYS A 182 -25.60 -7.48 -28.08
CA CYS A 182 -24.63 -6.66 -27.34
C CYS A 182 -24.08 -5.56 -28.25
N PRO A 183 -24.27 -4.25 -27.92
CA PRO A 183 -23.66 -3.17 -28.70
C PRO A 183 -22.13 -3.20 -28.60
N ARG A 184 -21.60 -3.81 -27.53
CA ARG A 184 -20.17 -3.92 -27.25
C ARG A 184 -19.58 -5.11 -28.01
N ARG A 185 -19.27 -4.92 -29.30
CA ARG A 185 -18.68 -5.96 -30.18
C ARG A 185 -17.28 -6.41 -29.76
N ILE A 186 -16.51 -5.53 -29.13
CA ILE A 186 -15.16 -5.82 -28.62
C ILE A 186 -15.05 -5.29 -27.20
N PHE A 187 -14.46 -6.07 -26.30
CA PHE A 187 -14.21 -5.65 -24.92
C PHE A 187 -12.78 -6.00 -24.47
N ALA A 188 -12.25 -5.19 -23.56
CA ALA A 188 -10.97 -5.48 -22.92
C ALA A 188 -11.15 -6.57 -21.87
N GLU A 189 -10.16 -7.45 -21.76
CA GLU A 189 -10.10 -8.49 -20.75
C GLU A 189 -10.30 -7.91 -19.34
N HIS A 190 -11.27 -8.50 -18.64
CA HIS A 190 -11.59 -8.13 -17.27
C HIS A 190 -10.89 -9.08 -16.30
N PHE A 191 -10.40 -8.51 -15.21
CA PHE A 191 -9.81 -9.22 -14.09
C PHE A 191 -10.67 -8.96 -12.86
N ASP A 192 -10.57 -9.82 -11.84
CA ASP A 192 -11.20 -9.57 -10.56
C ASP A 192 -10.79 -8.17 -10.05
N THR A 193 -11.77 -7.35 -9.67
CA THR A 193 -11.55 -5.99 -9.20
C THR A 193 -10.74 -5.93 -7.90
N GLU A 194 -10.79 -6.98 -7.08
CA GLU A 194 -9.98 -7.14 -5.88
C GLU A 194 -8.53 -7.47 -6.19
N VAL A 195 -8.24 -7.87 -7.43
CA VAL A 195 -6.88 -8.10 -7.92
C VAL A 195 -6.42 -6.91 -8.75
N LEU A 196 -7.12 -6.63 -9.85
CA LEU A 196 -6.79 -5.57 -10.81
C LEU A 196 -8.04 -4.89 -11.36
N ALA A 197 -8.40 -3.76 -10.75
CA ALA A 197 -9.49 -2.92 -11.24
C ALA A 197 -9.23 -2.41 -12.69
N PRO A 198 -10.31 -2.20 -13.48
CA PRO A 198 -10.23 -1.56 -14.79
C PRO A 198 -9.46 -0.24 -14.74
N TRP A 199 -8.61 0.00 -15.75
CA TRP A 199 -7.80 1.21 -15.90
C TRP A 199 -6.78 1.48 -14.77
N SER A 200 -6.74 0.65 -13.73
CA SER A 200 -5.75 0.80 -12.67
C SER A 200 -4.34 0.67 -13.23
N ARG A 201 -3.42 1.47 -12.68
CA ARG A 201 -1.98 1.41 -12.95
C ARG A 201 -1.21 0.72 -11.82
N ARG A 202 -1.93 0.17 -10.83
CA ARG A 202 -1.38 -0.53 -9.67
C ARG A 202 -2.21 -1.77 -9.37
N MET A 203 -1.57 -2.81 -8.84
CA MET A 203 -2.29 -3.94 -8.26
C MET A 203 -3.09 -3.49 -7.03
N ALA A 204 -4.23 -4.13 -6.79
CA ALA A 204 -5.10 -3.79 -5.66
C ALA A 204 -4.43 -3.96 -4.30
N ARG A 205 -3.53 -4.94 -4.16
CA ARG A 205 -2.69 -5.12 -2.94
C ARG A 205 -1.78 -3.93 -2.65
N LEU A 206 -1.16 -3.35 -3.69
CA LEU A 206 -0.35 -2.14 -3.54
C LEU A 206 -1.24 -0.96 -3.13
N ASP A 207 -2.42 -0.82 -3.76
CA ASP A 207 -3.40 0.21 -3.38
C ASP A 207 -3.88 0.04 -1.93
N TYR A 208 -4.03 -1.20 -1.46
CA TYR A 208 -4.37 -1.54 -0.07
C TYR A 208 -3.28 -1.07 0.90
N ILE A 209 -2.02 -1.42 0.65
CA ILE A 209 -0.90 -0.97 1.48
C ILE A 209 -0.77 0.55 1.48
N ILE A 210 -0.86 1.21 0.32
CA ILE A 210 -0.80 2.67 0.21
C ILE A 210 -1.93 3.31 1.03
N HIS A 211 -3.14 2.76 0.99
CA HIS A 211 -4.27 3.25 1.78
C HIS A 211 -3.95 3.25 3.27
N HIS A 212 -3.53 2.11 3.81
CA HIS A 212 -3.25 1.95 5.23
C HIS A 212 -2.02 2.74 5.68
N LEU A 213 -1.01 2.84 4.84
CA LEU A 213 0.14 3.71 5.08
C LEU A 213 -0.28 5.17 5.20
N GLY A 214 -1.19 5.61 4.33
CA GLY A 214 -1.76 6.95 4.36
C GLY A 214 -2.59 7.22 5.63
N LEU A 215 -3.35 6.24 6.11
CA LEU A 215 -4.10 6.34 7.37
C LEU A 215 -3.16 6.43 8.59
N ALA A 216 -2.10 5.61 8.62
CA ALA A 216 -1.20 5.52 9.77
C ALA A 216 -0.28 6.74 9.91
N LEU A 217 0.32 7.21 8.82
CA LEU A 217 1.36 8.26 8.87
C LEU A 217 0.88 9.62 8.36
N GLY A 218 -0.31 9.71 7.76
CA GLY A 218 -0.79 10.91 7.07
C GLY A 218 0.00 11.21 5.79
N GLY A 219 -0.42 12.23 5.02
CA GLY A 219 0.03 12.45 3.64
C GLY A 219 1.56 12.47 3.41
N ARG A 220 2.25 13.55 3.79
CA ARG A 220 3.68 13.75 3.46
C ARG A 220 4.62 12.76 4.17
N PRO A 221 4.41 12.41 5.45
CA PRO A 221 5.22 11.39 6.11
C PRO A 221 5.04 10.01 5.44
N ALA A 222 3.81 9.60 5.11
CA ALA A 222 3.56 8.38 4.35
C ALA A 222 4.26 8.39 3.00
N ALA A 223 4.26 9.51 2.26
CA ALA A 223 4.93 9.59 0.95
C ALA A 223 6.46 9.44 1.06
N ARG A 224 7.06 9.98 2.12
CA ARG A 224 8.50 9.81 2.38
C ARG A 224 8.82 8.37 2.75
N PHE A 225 7.98 7.75 3.56
CA PHE A 225 8.15 6.36 3.97
C PHE A 225 7.93 5.38 2.80
N ALA A 226 6.88 5.58 2.00
CA ALA A 226 6.60 4.82 0.78
C ALA A 226 7.80 4.79 -0.18
N ARG A 227 8.46 5.94 -0.38
CA ARG A 227 9.68 6.01 -1.22
C ARG A 227 10.82 5.15 -0.68
N ARG A 228 11.00 5.07 0.63
CA ARG A 228 12.02 4.22 1.27
C ARG A 228 11.72 2.73 1.10
N LEU A 229 10.43 2.39 1.01
CA LEU A 229 9.95 1.05 0.69
C LEU A 229 9.89 0.76 -0.82
N MET A 230 10.40 1.66 -1.68
CA MET A 230 10.28 1.57 -3.14
C MET A 230 8.84 1.46 -3.66
N LEU A 231 7.85 1.97 -2.91
CA LEU A 231 6.45 2.01 -3.32
C LEU A 231 6.16 3.30 -4.10
N PRO A 232 5.58 3.24 -5.31
CA PRO A 232 5.35 4.41 -6.14
C PRO A 232 4.08 5.18 -5.71
N ALA A 233 4.19 5.90 -4.59
CA ALA A 233 3.11 6.71 -4.03
C ALA A 233 3.57 8.13 -3.67
N SER A 234 2.96 9.13 -4.30
CA SER A 234 3.10 10.55 -3.91
C SER A 234 2.13 10.91 -2.79
N ASN A 235 2.36 12.06 -2.13
CA ASN A 235 1.41 12.63 -1.16
C ASN A 235 -0.01 12.71 -1.72
N ASP A 236 -0.18 13.21 -2.94
CA ASP A 236 -1.50 13.35 -3.55
C ASP A 236 -2.10 11.98 -3.91
N THR A 237 -1.26 11.00 -4.24
CA THR A 237 -1.70 9.62 -4.45
C THR A 237 -2.25 9.02 -3.15
N LEU A 238 -1.54 9.19 -2.04
CA LEU A 238 -1.97 8.74 -0.72
C LEU A 238 -3.31 9.38 -0.32
N LEU A 239 -3.41 10.71 -0.39
CA LEU A 239 -4.65 11.42 -0.07
C LEU A 239 -5.82 10.99 -0.97
N ARG A 240 -5.56 10.76 -2.26
CA ARG A 240 -6.56 10.26 -3.20
C ARG A 240 -7.03 8.84 -2.86
N VAL A 241 -6.10 7.94 -2.52
CA VAL A 241 -6.41 6.56 -2.15
C VAL A 241 -7.20 6.49 -0.83
N ILE A 242 -6.84 7.33 0.15
CA ILE A 242 -7.61 7.47 1.41
C ILE A 242 -9.04 7.91 1.09
N ARG A 243 -9.21 8.99 0.32
CA ARG A 243 -10.55 9.53 -0.02
C ARG A 243 -11.38 8.55 -0.86
N ARG A 244 -10.75 7.80 -1.77
CA ARG A 244 -11.45 6.88 -2.69
C ARG A 244 -12.10 5.70 -1.97
N ARG A 245 -11.49 5.20 -0.89
CA ARG A 245 -12.05 4.08 -0.12
C ARG A 245 -13.16 4.49 0.85
N GLY A 246 -13.57 5.75 0.81
CA GLY A 246 -14.68 6.26 1.61
C GLY A 246 -14.36 6.31 3.09
N ARG A 247 -15.35 6.77 3.87
CA ARG A 247 -15.32 6.58 5.32
C ARG A 247 -15.69 5.12 5.61
N PRO A 248 -14.98 4.42 6.50
CA PRO A 248 -15.44 3.10 6.93
C PRO A 248 -16.88 3.22 7.43
N THR A 249 -17.74 2.32 6.97
CA THR A 249 -19.08 2.17 7.54
C THR A 249 -18.90 1.65 8.95
N PHE A 250 -19.37 2.41 9.94
CA PHE A 250 -19.38 1.94 11.31
C PHE A 250 -20.65 1.12 11.55
N ILE A 251 -20.53 0.07 12.36
CA ILE A 251 -21.72 -0.60 12.90
C ILE A 251 -22.38 0.41 13.84
N PRO A 252 -23.68 0.69 13.68
CA PRO A 252 -24.39 1.63 14.56
C PRO A 252 -24.14 1.31 16.05
N PRO A 253 -23.53 2.23 16.82
CA PRO A 253 -23.14 1.99 18.21
C PRO A 253 -24.33 2.18 19.15
N THR A 254 -24.27 1.55 20.33
CA THR A 254 -25.27 1.78 21.38
C THR A 254 -24.77 2.76 22.44
N VAL A 255 -23.45 2.83 22.65
CA VAL A 255 -22.80 3.72 23.61
C VAL A 255 -21.80 4.64 22.90
N ILE A 256 -22.02 5.95 22.99
CA ILE A 256 -21.14 6.95 22.37
C ILE A 256 -20.56 7.93 23.38
N GLY A 257 -19.41 8.50 23.04
CA GLY A 257 -18.78 9.61 23.72
C GLY A 257 -18.88 10.87 22.85
N ILE A 258 -19.14 12.01 23.47
CA ILE A 258 -19.15 13.32 22.82
C ILE A 258 -18.08 14.20 23.47
N ASP A 259 -17.23 14.79 22.64
CA ASP A 259 -16.12 15.64 23.05
C ASP A 259 -15.92 16.82 22.08
N ASP A 260 -15.15 17.83 22.47
CA ASP A 260 -14.77 18.95 21.63
C ASP A 260 -13.52 18.63 20.81
N TRP A 261 -13.58 18.93 19.51
CA TRP A 261 -12.46 18.78 18.58
C TRP A 261 -11.96 20.12 18.08
N ALA A 262 -10.68 20.41 18.30
CA ALA A 262 -10.04 21.57 17.70
C ALA A 262 -9.43 21.20 16.34
N TRP A 263 -9.99 21.71 15.23
CA TRP A 263 -9.41 21.60 13.89
C TRP A 263 -8.06 22.32 13.78
N ARG A 264 -7.99 23.46 14.46
CA ARG A 264 -6.78 24.22 14.73
C ARG A 264 -6.95 24.79 16.12
N ARG A 265 -5.94 24.55 16.97
CA ARG A 265 -5.93 25.00 18.36
C ARG A 265 -6.31 26.47 18.44
N ASP A 266 -7.26 26.78 19.32
CA ASP A 266 -7.78 28.13 19.61
C ASP A 266 -8.43 28.88 18.43
N GLN A 267 -8.87 28.17 17.38
CA GLN A 267 -9.52 28.83 16.23
C GLN A 267 -10.86 28.23 15.87
N ARG A 268 -10.88 26.94 15.54
CA ARG A 268 -12.07 26.29 14.99
C ARG A 268 -12.32 24.99 15.70
N TYR A 269 -13.46 24.95 16.40
CA TYR A 269 -13.91 23.78 17.16
C TYR A 269 -15.08 23.12 16.45
N GLY A 270 -15.13 21.80 16.54
CA GLY A 270 -16.25 20.96 16.16
C GLY A 270 -16.55 19.97 17.27
N THR A 271 -17.58 19.16 17.11
CA THR A 271 -17.90 18.07 18.05
C THR A 271 -17.40 16.73 17.52
N LEU A 272 -16.57 16.05 18.30
CA LEU A 272 -16.15 14.67 18.08
C LEU A 272 -17.17 13.72 18.69
N ILE A 273 -17.59 12.71 17.92
CA ILE A 273 -18.41 11.61 18.44
C ILE A 273 -17.64 10.31 18.25
N CYS A 274 -17.47 9.55 19.32
CA CYS A 274 -16.77 8.28 19.34
C CYS A 274 -17.67 7.14 19.82
N ASP A 275 -17.48 5.95 19.26
CA ASP A 275 -18.01 4.69 19.77
C ASP A 275 -17.15 4.31 20.97
N LEU A 276 -17.75 4.25 22.15
CA LEU A 276 -17.02 3.92 23.39
C LEU A 276 -16.82 2.42 23.55
N GLU A 277 -17.69 1.60 22.95
CA GLU A 277 -17.58 0.14 22.98
C GLU A 277 -16.38 -0.31 22.14
N ARG A 278 -16.21 0.29 20.97
CA ARG A 278 -15.13 -0.02 20.02
C ARG A 278 -13.92 0.89 20.10
N ARG A 279 -14.02 1.97 20.89
CA ARG A 279 -12.99 3.03 21.02
C ARG A 279 -12.59 3.63 19.67
N GLN A 280 -13.58 3.95 18.85
CA GLN A 280 -13.38 4.44 17.47
C GLN A 280 -14.13 5.74 17.23
N THR A 281 -13.52 6.67 16.49
CA THR A 281 -14.21 7.88 16.04
C THR A 281 -15.25 7.54 14.99
N ILE A 282 -16.48 8.02 15.21
CA ILE A 282 -17.63 7.82 14.31
C ILE A 282 -17.75 9.00 13.36
N VAL A 283 -17.88 10.20 13.94
CA VAL A 283 -18.13 11.42 13.18
C VAL A 283 -17.45 12.61 13.84
N LEU A 284 -17.10 13.56 12.99
CA LEU A 284 -16.65 14.88 13.39
C LEU A 284 -17.64 15.90 12.81
N LEU A 285 -18.40 16.54 13.67
CA LEU A 285 -19.37 17.56 13.32
C LEU A 285 -18.67 18.89 13.02
N PRO A 286 -19.22 19.73 12.12
CA PRO A 286 -18.53 20.91 11.60
C PRO A 286 -18.32 22.02 12.64
N ASP A 287 -19.12 22.02 13.70
CA ASP A 287 -19.21 23.04 14.75
C ASP A 287 -19.51 22.39 16.12
N ARG A 288 -19.59 23.24 17.15
CA ARG A 288 -19.90 22.90 18.55
C ARG A 288 -21.33 23.24 18.93
N GLU A 289 -22.21 23.48 17.95
CA GLU A 289 -23.56 23.93 18.22
C GLU A 289 -24.43 22.75 18.70
N PRO A 290 -25.17 22.92 19.81
CA PRO A 290 -26.06 21.87 20.30
C PRO A 290 -27.07 21.39 19.25
N ALA A 291 -27.54 22.29 18.39
CA ALA A 291 -28.50 21.98 17.32
C ALA A 291 -27.93 20.98 16.30
N THR A 292 -26.66 21.14 15.91
CA THR A 292 -25.96 20.24 14.98
C THR A 292 -25.82 18.84 15.58
N ALA A 293 -25.41 18.76 16.85
CA ALA A 293 -25.29 17.49 17.57
C ALA A 293 -26.66 16.81 17.77
N GLN A 294 -27.69 17.57 18.15
CA GLN A 294 -29.05 17.06 18.33
C GLN A 294 -29.63 16.51 17.02
N THR A 295 -29.42 17.21 15.91
CA THR A 295 -29.85 16.77 14.58
C THR A 295 -29.20 15.43 14.22
N TRP A 296 -27.89 15.30 14.49
CA TRP A 296 -27.18 14.04 14.25
C TRP A 296 -27.70 12.90 15.14
N LEU A 297 -27.88 13.15 16.45
CA LEU A 297 -28.39 12.15 17.40
C LEU A 297 -29.80 11.68 17.07
N THR A 298 -30.67 12.58 16.62
CA THR A 298 -32.06 12.24 16.24
C THR A 298 -32.10 11.25 15.07
N ALA A 299 -31.10 11.29 14.18
CA ALA A 299 -30.96 10.33 13.09
C ALA A 299 -30.41 8.95 13.53
N GLN A 300 -30.11 8.75 14.82
CA GLN A 300 -29.45 7.55 15.37
C GLN A 300 -30.25 6.97 16.56
N PRO A 301 -31.47 6.45 16.33
CA PRO A 301 -32.37 6.01 17.42
C PRO A 301 -31.84 4.82 18.23
N GLN A 302 -30.86 4.08 17.71
CA GLN A 302 -30.23 2.95 18.39
C GLN A 302 -29.27 3.35 19.54
N ILE A 303 -28.89 4.63 19.63
CA ILE A 303 -27.98 5.10 20.68
C ILE A 303 -28.74 5.16 22.00
N ALA A 304 -28.28 4.39 22.99
CA ALA A 304 -28.90 4.30 24.31
C ALA A 304 -28.15 5.14 25.36
N ILE A 305 -26.83 5.25 25.23
CA ILE A 305 -25.97 5.90 26.23
C ILE A 305 -25.08 6.92 25.55
N VAL A 306 -25.07 8.14 26.10
CA VAL A 306 -24.17 9.22 25.70
C VAL A 306 -23.32 9.60 26.90
N ALA A 307 -22.02 9.31 26.86
CA ALA A 307 -21.06 9.88 27.79
C ALA A 307 -20.58 11.22 27.22
N ARG A 308 -20.47 12.22 28.09
CA ARG A 308 -19.93 13.53 27.74
C ARG A 308 -18.96 13.93 28.83
N ASP A 309 -17.77 14.37 28.45
CA ASP A 309 -16.86 14.94 29.43
C ASP A 309 -17.43 16.27 29.92
N ARG A 310 -17.53 16.41 31.25
CA ARG A 310 -17.91 17.68 31.88
C ARG A 310 -16.62 18.37 32.26
N GLY A 311 -16.21 19.34 31.43
CA GLY A 311 -15.31 20.38 31.90
C GLY A 311 -15.95 21.04 33.13
N GLY A 312 -15.33 20.88 34.30
CA GLY A 312 -15.77 21.50 35.54
C GLY A 312 -15.75 23.03 35.37
N GLY A 313 -16.95 23.61 35.25
CA GLY A 313 -17.21 25.03 35.18
C GLY A 313 -18.64 25.28 35.62
#